data_AF-A0A833APW5-F1
#
_entry.id   AF-A0A833APW5-F1
#
_cell.length_a   1.000
_cell.length_b   1.000
_cell.length_c   1.000
_cell.angle_alpha   90.00
_cell.angle_beta   90.00
_cell.angle_gamma   90.00
#
_symmetry.space_group_name_H-M   'P 1'
#
loop_
_entity.id
_entity.type
_entity.pdbx_description
1 polymer ?
#
loop_
_entity_poly.entity_id
_entity_poly.type
_entity_poly.pdbx_seq_one_letter_code
_entity_poly.pdbx_strand_id
1 'polypeptide(L)'
;MYRGLIHPVFVIPLFILIASIPLFSQSLPDFSEDFSTDPNHNGKWTVYRYNGSIYYEGDWNPADSSFFLTRASGNKACAAFIDYQLAKEKWIASFDFKIGGGTGADGLSFNFYKDQSKYGTPAAGGALGFMVGKNQSVPGYGIAFIQYQTQQIALIQNTVFTKLKTVNKTIRTNSFHHVKIQYDNGFIQVYMDEVLALSYTISNPDYRYSGVGFSAATGLARDNHIIKNFKLFTGDLRIETGNESTAWKGGSNKEIQWNVGQTLTDIDHFDLSWSEDNGQSWSSIAQNIQASERSYTWSVPDGNLNSVRLQILAKNANNDTLETDINNASITIDSQPPGEFSLRSPTNGSWTNARPGFYWYSSSDNYNLSHYRLDIDGVVFRDSINSTSYFVPSDTSITAGPHYWNVTAVDHVGNTTKSRETWSFEVDAEAPQPFTISEPSHDKWHTGEALEFKWQPSADTESGL
;
A
#
# COMPACT_ATOMS: atom_id res chain seq x y z
N MET A 1 -54.64 -41.12 -43.76
CA MET A 1 -54.55 -41.24 -42.29
C MET A 1 -53.09 -41.45 -41.92
N TYR A 2 -52.35 -40.38 -41.62
CA TYR A 2 -51.08 -40.42 -40.87
C TYR A 2 -50.82 -38.99 -40.39
N ARG A 3 -50.95 -38.78 -39.07
CA ARG A 3 -50.61 -37.52 -38.38
C ARG A 3 -49.10 -37.54 -38.15
N GLY A 4 -48.37 -36.57 -38.72
CA GLY A 4 -46.97 -36.32 -38.37
C GLY A 4 -46.90 -35.32 -37.21
N LEU A 5 -46.35 -35.75 -36.07
CA LEU A 5 -46.03 -34.90 -34.93
C LEU A 5 -44.91 -33.93 -35.32
N ILE A 6 -45.08 -32.66 -34.95
CA ILE A 6 -44.01 -31.65 -34.95
C ILE A 6 -43.47 -31.59 -33.51
N HIS A 7 -42.21 -32.00 -33.31
CA HIS A 7 -41.46 -31.68 -32.09
C HIS A 7 -40.67 -30.39 -32.32
N PRO A 8 -40.73 -29.39 -31.42
CA PRO A 8 -39.79 -28.27 -31.49
C PRO A 8 -38.44 -28.69 -30.92
N VAL A 9 -37.39 -28.52 -31.71
CA VAL A 9 -36.00 -28.60 -31.25
C VAL A 9 -35.72 -27.36 -30.40
N PHE A 10 -35.56 -27.55 -29.10
CA PHE A 10 -35.01 -26.53 -28.21
C PHE A 10 -33.50 -26.40 -28.50
N VAL A 11 -33.10 -25.29 -29.11
CA VAL A 11 -31.70 -24.89 -29.16
C VAL A 11 -31.39 -24.21 -27.83
N ILE A 12 -30.66 -24.89 -26.96
CA ILE A 12 -30.07 -24.29 -25.76
C ILE A 12 -28.84 -23.50 -26.23
N PRO A 13 -28.73 -22.18 -25.98
CA PRO A 13 -27.50 -21.46 -26.29
C PRO A 13 -26.41 -21.92 -25.34
N LEU A 14 -25.35 -22.50 -25.91
CA LEU A 14 -24.10 -22.81 -25.22
C LEU A 14 -23.44 -21.48 -24.84
N PHE A 15 -23.73 -20.98 -23.64
CA PHE A 15 -22.90 -19.96 -23.00
C PHE A 15 -21.57 -20.63 -22.63
N ILE A 16 -20.58 -20.49 -23.52
CA ILE A 16 -19.19 -20.70 -23.15
C ILE A 16 -18.85 -19.55 -22.21
N LEU A 17 -18.96 -19.81 -20.91
CA LEU A 17 -18.29 -19.00 -19.90
C LEU A 17 -16.80 -19.22 -20.16
N ILE A 18 -16.17 -18.31 -20.91
CA ILE A 18 -14.72 -18.21 -20.88
C ILE A 18 -14.43 -17.67 -19.48
N ALA A 19 -14.23 -18.58 -18.53
CA ALA A 19 -13.51 -18.26 -17.32
C ALA A 19 -12.16 -17.73 -17.81
N SER A 20 -11.98 -16.42 -17.75
CA SER A 20 -10.69 -15.77 -17.88
C SER A 20 -9.79 -16.49 -16.88
N ILE A 21 -8.94 -17.39 -17.36
CA ILE A 21 -7.84 -17.94 -16.58
C ILE A 21 -7.09 -16.69 -16.11
N PRO A 22 -7.04 -16.40 -14.79
CA PRO A 22 -6.25 -15.26 -14.34
C PRO A 22 -4.82 -15.50 -14.84
N LEU A 23 -4.27 -14.52 -15.55
CA LEU A 23 -2.85 -14.49 -15.86
C LEU A 23 -2.12 -14.87 -14.57
N PHE A 24 -1.23 -15.87 -14.64
CA PHE A 24 -0.31 -16.24 -13.58
C PHE A 24 0.17 -14.97 -12.86
N SER A 25 -0.40 -14.65 -11.70
CA SER A 25 0.12 -13.54 -10.90
C SER A 25 1.47 -14.03 -10.41
N GLN A 26 2.51 -13.30 -10.81
CA GLN A 26 3.83 -13.49 -10.21
C GLN A 26 3.64 -13.37 -8.71
N SER A 27 4.21 -14.29 -7.93
CA SER A 27 4.28 -14.12 -6.48
C SER A 27 4.71 -12.69 -6.19
N LEU A 28 4.02 -11.96 -5.30
CA LEU A 28 4.60 -10.70 -4.83
C LEU A 28 5.78 -11.06 -3.90
N PRO A 29 6.71 -10.14 -3.62
CA PRO A 29 7.90 -10.47 -2.83
C PRO A 29 7.68 -10.31 -1.32
N ASP A 30 8.38 -11.07 -0.49
CA ASP A 30 8.50 -10.88 0.96
C ASP A 30 8.94 -9.45 1.30
N PHE A 31 9.80 -8.87 0.47
CA PHE A 31 10.15 -7.44 0.53
C PHE A 31 10.13 -6.85 -0.88
N SER A 32 9.47 -5.70 -1.07
CA SER A 32 9.61 -4.89 -2.29
C SER A 32 9.91 -3.44 -1.98
N GLU A 33 10.77 -2.88 -2.83
CA GLU A 33 11.02 -1.44 -2.93
C GLU A 33 11.10 -1.05 -4.41
N ASP A 34 10.10 -0.28 -4.86
CA ASP A 34 10.11 0.40 -6.15
C ASP A 34 10.79 1.78 -6.08
N PHE A 35 11.16 2.22 -4.88
CA PHE A 35 11.78 3.51 -4.59
C PHE A 35 10.88 4.71 -4.96
N SER A 36 9.57 4.53 -4.93
CA SER A 36 8.56 5.60 -5.04
C SER A 36 8.57 6.55 -3.83
N THR A 37 9.13 6.11 -2.70
CA THR A 37 9.34 6.90 -1.49
C THR A 37 10.82 6.92 -1.11
N ASP A 38 11.25 7.92 -0.35
CA ASP A 38 12.65 8.12 0.04
C ASP A 38 13.13 7.04 1.02
N PRO A 39 14.12 6.18 0.67
CA PRO A 39 14.71 5.21 1.57
C PRO A 39 15.29 5.80 2.86
N ASN A 40 15.61 7.09 2.86
CA ASN A 40 16.14 7.77 4.04
C ASN A 40 15.08 8.06 5.11
N HIS A 41 13.79 8.03 4.73
CA HIS A 41 12.70 8.50 5.58
C HIS A 41 11.50 7.54 5.60
N ASN A 42 11.44 6.54 4.71
CA ASN A 42 10.30 5.63 4.60
C ASN A 42 10.29 4.50 5.66
N GLY A 43 11.30 4.43 6.53
CA GLY A 43 11.38 3.45 7.61
C GLY A 43 11.70 2.02 7.16
N LYS A 44 11.83 1.76 5.85
CA LYS A 44 12.13 0.42 5.31
C LYS A 44 13.62 0.09 5.28
N TRP A 45 14.48 1.11 5.38
CA TRP A 45 15.92 0.99 5.21
C TRP A 45 16.70 1.59 6.37
N THR A 46 17.73 0.88 6.82
CA THR A 46 18.80 1.43 7.64
C THR A 46 19.97 1.84 6.74
N VAL A 47 20.21 3.15 6.60
CA VAL A 47 21.22 3.71 5.68
C VAL A 47 22.47 4.16 6.44
N TYR A 48 23.60 3.53 6.14
CA TYR A 48 24.94 3.86 6.64
C TYR A 48 25.74 4.63 5.59
N ARG A 49 26.53 5.60 6.06
CA ARG A 49 27.28 6.52 5.20
C ARG A 49 28.72 6.66 5.66
N TYR A 50 29.65 6.82 4.71
CA TYR A 50 31.06 6.98 5.03
C TYR A 50 31.39 8.38 5.59
N ASN A 51 30.93 9.45 4.94
CA ASN A 51 31.14 10.84 5.38
C ASN A 51 29.85 11.52 5.89
N GLY A 52 28.73 10.80 5.95
CA GLY A 52 27.44 11.32 6.41
C GLY A 52 26.71 12.20 5.39
N SER A 53 27.14 12.24 4.13
CA SER A 53 26.54 13.14 3.13
C SER A 53 25.34 12.51 2.45
N ILE A 54 24.12 12.98 2.75
CA ILE A 54 22.89 12.50 2.10
C ILE A 54 22.85 12.77 0.58
N TYR A 55 23.61 13.75 0.09
CA TYR A 55 23.64 14.11 -1.34
C TYR A 55 24.57 13.23 -2.18
N TYR A 56 25.52 12.54 -1.54
CA TYR A 56 26.51 11.73 -2.25
C TYR A 56 26.54 10.27 -1.80
N GLU A 57 25.94 9.94 -0.66
CA GLU A 57 25.90 8.62 -0.02
C GLU A 57 24.45 8.32 0.36
N GLY A 58 23.77 7.51 -0.45
CA GLY A 58 22.34 7.24 -0.27
C GLY A 58 21.46 8.42 -0.64
N ASP A 59 21.59 8.90 -1.88
CA ASP A 59 20.81 9.99 -2.45
C ASP A 59 19.59 9.46 -3.22
N TRP A 60 18.39 9.88 -2.85
CA TRP A 60 17.15 9.45 -3.48
C TRP A 60 16.75 10.41 -4.59
N ASN A 61 16.44 9.87 -5.76
CA ASN A 61 15.94 10.63 -6.89
C ASN A 61 14.45 10.33 -7.11
N PRO A 62 13.52 11.24 -6.73
CA PRO A 62 12.09 11.05 -6.91
C PRO A 62 11.67 11.05 -8.39
N ALA A 63 12.40 11.76 -9.26
CA ALA A 63 12.03 11.89 -10.67
C ALA A 63 12.06 10.56 -11.42
N ASP A 64 12.96 9.66 -11.02
CA ASP A 64 13.09 8.35 -11.64
C ASP A 64 12.79 7.20 -10.67
N SER A 65 12.39 7.47 -9.43
CA SER A 65 12.28 6.45 -8.36
C SER A 65 13.57 5.62 -8.25
N SER A 66 14.70 6.27 -7.98
CA SER A 66 16.01 5.60 -7.82
C SER A 66 16.66 5.89 -6.50
N PHE A 67 17.51 4.96 -6.06
CA PHE A 67 18.44 5.22 -4.99
C PHE A 67 19.89 5.15 -5.48
N PHE A 68 20.59 6.27 -5.37
CA PHE A 68 22.02 6.37 -5.61
C PHE A 68 22.75 5.98 -4.33
N LEU A 69 23.23 4.74 -4.25
CA LEU A 69 24.11 4.31 -3.18
C LEU A 69 25.32 5.24 -3.12
N THR A 70 25.92 5.56 -4.27
CA THR A 70 26.85 6.68 -4.37
C THR A 70 26.60 7.49 -5.63
N ARG A 71 26.80 8.80 -5.51
CA ARG A 71 27.00 9.68 -6.67
C ARG A 71 28.45 9.61 -7.15
N ALA A 72 28.71 10.03 -8.39
CA ALA A 72 30.04 10.12 -8.99
C ALA A 72 30.93 11.21 -8.33
N SER A 73 31.25 11.00 -7.05
CA SER A 73 32.06 11.86 -6.19
C SER A 73 33.15 11.04 -5.50
N GLY A 74 34.26 11.68 -5.14
CA GLY A 74 35.44 10.98 -4.62
C GLY A 74 35.28 10.52 -3.19
N ASN A 75 35.83 9.34 -2.88
CA ASN A 75 35.85 8.75 -1.54
C ASN A 75 34.47 8.78 -0.86
N LYS A 76 33.48 8.12 -1.47
CA LYS A 76 32.14 7.94 -0.92
C LYS A 76 31.87 6.47 -0.69
N ALA A 77 31.05 6.17 0.31
CA ALA A 77 30.45 4.86 0.44
C ALA A 77 29.09 4.95 1.13
N CYS A 78 28.21 4.05 0.75
CA CYS A 78 26.92 3.86 1.36
C CYS A 78 26.65 2.36 1.49
N ALA A 79 25.98 1.99 2.57
CA ALA A 79 25.30 0.72 2.68
C ALA A 79 23.88 0.95 3.15
N ALA A 80 22.92 0.22 2.60
CA ALA A 80 21.51 0.32 2.98
C ALA A 80 20.98 -1.10 3.16
N PHE A 81 20.41 -1.37 4.34
CA PHE A 81 19.85 -2.69 4.67
C PHE A 81 18.36 -2.57 4.96
N ILE A 82 17.61 -3.56 4.50
CA ILE A 82 16.20 -3.70 4.83
C ILE A 82 16.06 -4.26 6.25
N ASP A 83 15.00 -3.88 6.95
CA ASP A 83 14.65 -4.51 8.23
C ASP A 83 13.97 -5.86 7.97
N TYR A 84 14.77 -6.85 7.57
CA TYR A 84 14.28 -8.19 7.27
C TYR A 84 15.31 -9.25 7.68
N GLN A 85 14.87 -10.18 8.51
CA GLN A 85 15.67 -11.34 8.91
C GLN A 85 15.48 -12.48 7.90
N LEU A 86 16.45 -12.64 7.00
CA LEU A 86 16.49 -13.73 6.03
C LEU A 86 16.97 -15.02 6.70
N ALA A 87 16.03 -15.79 7.23
CA ALA A 87 16.24 -17.06 7.93
C ALA A 87 15.77 -18.28 7.10
N LYS A 88 16.23 -18.40 5.84
CA LYS A 88 15.60 -19.26 4.82
C LYS A 88 16.63 -20.06 4.01
N GLU A 89 16.29 -21.31 3.69
CA GLU A 89 17.12 -22.20 2.87
C GLU A 89 17.00 -21.91 1.37
N LYS A 90 15.90 -21.28 0.94
CA LYS A 90 15.64 -20.88 -0.43
C LYS A 90 15.22 -19.41 -0.49
N TRP A 91 15.77 -18.67 -1.43
CA TRP A 91 15.34 -17.29 -1.70
C TRP A 91 15.77 -16.80 -3.09
N ILE A 92 15.09 -15.77 -3.58
CA ILE A 92 15.40 -15.07 -4.82
C ILE A 92 15.50 -13.57 -4.50
N ALA A 93 16.61 -12.94 -4.87
CA ALA A 93 16.74 -11.49 -4.87
C ALA A 93 16.74 -10.98 -6.31
N SER A 94 15.90 -10.00 -6.61
CA SER A 94 15.77 -9.39 -7.93
C SER A 94 15.89 -7.88 -7.81
N PHE A 95 16.69 -7.24 -8.65
CA PHE A 95 16.83 -5.78 -8.67
C PHE A 95 17.41 -5.29 -9.98
N ASP A 96 17.20 -4.01 -10.26
CA ASP A 96 17.89 -3.32 -11.34
C ASP A 96 19.05 -2.51 -10.78
N PHE A 97 20.19 -2.52 -11.46
CA PHE A 97 21.30 -1.64 -11.12
C PHE A 97 21.84 -0.91 -12.35
N LYS A 98 22.41 0.28 -12.13
CA LYS A 98 23.15 1.03 -13.14
C LYS A 98 24.47 1.53 -12.56
N ILE A 99 25.54 1.31 -13.32
CA ILE A 99 26.87 1.83 -13.02
C ILE A 99 27.34 2.72 -14.19
N GLY A 100 27.74 3.95 -13.89
CA GLY A 100 28.26 4.89 -14.88
C GLY A 100 28.08 6.37 -14.53
N GLY A 101 28.25 7.23 -15.53
CA GLY A 101 28.08 8.68 -15.38
C GLY A 101 29.26 9.43 -14.75
N GLY A 102 30.39 8.75 -14.51
CA GLY A 102 31.65 9.40 -14.11
C GLY A 102 32.87 8.79 -14.80
N THR A 103 33.96 8.63 -14.06
CA THR A 103 35.30 8.24 -14.56
C THR A 103 35.65 6.78 -14.34
N GLY A 104 34.92 6.04 -13.51
CA GLY A 104 35.18 4.62 -13.24
C GLY A 104 34.99 4.24 -11.77
N ALA A 105 35.01 2.96 -11.40
CA ALA A 105 35.20 2.44 -10.03
C ALA A 105 34.21 2.89 -8.92
N ASP A 106 34.15 2.18 -7.79
CA ASP A 106 34.77 0.87 -7.52
C ASP A 106 33.80 -0.29 -7.76
N GLY A 107 32.51 -0.03 -7.58
CA GLY A 107 31.43 -0.98 -7.79
C GLY A 107 30.36 -0.92 -6.69
N LEU A 108 29.42 -1.83 -6.80
CA LEU A 108 28.37 -2.08 -5.81
C LEU A 108 28.26 -3.57 -5.49
N SER A 109 27.57 -3.90 -4.41
CA SER A 109 27.25 -5.29 -4.06
C SER A 109 25.87 -5.41 -3.45
N PHE A 110 25.21 -6.54 -3.75
CA PHE A 110 24.08 -7.03 -2.96
C PHE A 110 24.63 -7.93 -1.84
N ASN A 111 24.21 -7.70 -0.60
CA ASN A 111 24.85 -8.22 0.60
C ASN A 111 23.85 -8.97 1.48
N PHE A 112 24.32 -10.03 2.13
CA PHE A 112 23.59 -10.76 3.16
C PHE A 112 24.54 -11.13 4.30
N TYR A 113 24.50 -10.34 5.38
CA TYR A 113 25.35 -10.46 6.57
C TYR A 113 24.67 -11.27 7.68
N LYS A 114 25.48 -12.02 8.43
CA LYS A 114 24.99 -12.82 9.56
C LYS A 114 24.36 -11.95 10.64
N ASP A 115 25.03 -10.86 10.98
CA ASP A 115 24.64 -9.94 12.05
C ASP A 115 24.79 -8.48 11.59
N GLN A 116 23.66 -7.85 11.23
CA GLN A 116 23.65 -6.43 10.82
C GLN A 116 24.12 -5.51 11.95
N SER A 117 23.95 -5.87 13.23
CA SER A 117 24.39 -5.02 14.33
C SER A 117 25.91 -4.88 14.41
N LYS A 118 26.66 -5.76 13.73
CA LYS A 118 28.12 -5.67 13.56
C LYS A 118 28.52 -4.75 12.42
N TYR A 119 27.56 -4.33 11.59
CA TYR A 119 27.77 -3.38 10.53
C TYR A 119 27.86 -1.96 11.10
N GLY A 120 28.76 -1.15 10.53
CA GLY A 120 29.09 0.20 10.99
C GLY A 120 29.33 1.15 9.81
N THR A 121 30.30 2.05 9.91
CA THR A 121 30.61 3.00 8.84
C THR A 121 31.14 2.27 7.58
N PRO A 122 30.49 2.36 6.41
CA PRO A 122 30.94 1.69 5.19
C PRO A 122 32.29 2.22 4.73
N ALA A 123 33.20 1.35 4.27
CA ALA A 123 34.49 1.75 3.76
C ALA A 123 34.45 2.09 2.26
N ALA A 124 35.05 3.24 1.91
CA ALA A 124 35.18 3.70 0.53
C ALA A 124 36.22 2.93 -0.29
N GLY A 125 36.27 3.22 -1.60
CA GLY A 125 37.19 2.58 -2.54
C GLY A 125 36.85 1.11 -2.83
N GLY A 126 37.87 0.31 -3.12
CA GLY A 126 37.73 -1.13 -3.40
C GLY A 126 37.13 -2.00 -2.29
N ALA A 127 36.82 -1.42 -1.12
CA ALA A 127 36.03 -2.07 -0.07
C ALA A 127 34.52 -2.12 -0.37
N LEU A 128 34.05 -1.39 -1.41
CA LEU A 128 32.66 -1.40 -1.94
C LEU A 128 31.56 -0.99 -0.96
N GLY A 129 31.92 -0.43 0.20
CA GLY A 129 31.00 -0.38 1.34
C GLY A 129 30.56 -1.78 1.80
N PHE A 130 31.17 -2.86 1.33
CA PHE A 130 30.92 -4.21 1.86
C PHE A 130 31.59 -4.39 3.23
N MET A 131 32.73 -3.72 3.42
CA MET A 131 33.50 -3.74 4.66
C MET A 131 33.31 -2.43 5.43
N VAL A 132 33.45 -2.48 6.76
CA VAL A 132 33.34 -1.29 7.64
C VAL A 132 34.68 -0.57 7.88
N GLY A 133 35.74 -1.10 7.28
CA GLY A 133 37.08 -0.55 7.24
C GLY A 133 37.87 -1.30 6.16
N LYS A 134 38.96 -0.72 5.64
CA LYS A 134 39.71 -1.35 4.51
C LYS A 134 40.18 -2.78 4.80
N ASN A 135 40.34 -3.15 6.07
CA ASN A 135 40.80 -4.47 6.51
C ASN A 135 39.88 -5.12 7.56
N GLN A 136 38.64 -4.63 7.73
CA GLN A 136 37.71 -5.15 8.73
C GLN A 136 36.60 -5.94 8.05
N SER A 137 36.56 -7.25 8.31
CA SER A 137 35.54 -8.14 7.77
C SER A 137 34.19 -7.92 8.45
N VAL A 138 33.12 -8.17 7.69
CA VAL A 138 31.77 -8.32 8.22
C VAL A 138 31.30 -9.72 7.85
N PRO A 139 31.03 -10.61 8.81
CA PRO A 139 30.64 -11.99 8.51
C PRO A 139 29.39 -12.07 7.63
N GLY A 140 29.51 -12.76 6.49
CA GLY A 140 28.43 -12.84 5.50
C GLY A 140 28.95 -13.00 4.08
N TYR A 141 28.08 -12.76 3.12
CA TYR A 141 28.39 -12.86 1.70
C TYR A 141 27.89 -11.64 0.93
N GLY A 142 28.43 -11.47 -0.27
CA GLY A 142 27.93 -10.48 -1.22
C GLY A 142 28.09 -10.95 -2.66
N ILE A 143 27.17 -10.51 -3.52
CA ILE A 143 27.34 -10.54 -4.97
C ILE A 143 27.85 -9.17 -5.40
N ALA A 144 29.15 -9.09 -5.67
CA ALA A 144 29.86 -7.86 -5.97
C ALA A 144 29.99 -7.65 -7.48
N PHE A 145 29.63 -6.46 -7.94
CA PHE A 145 29.79 -5.95 -9.29
C PHE A 145 30.96 -4.98 -9.28
N ILE A 146 32.17 -5.52 -9.49
CA ILE A 146 33.44 -4.82 -9.29
C ILE A 146 33.92 -4.25 -10.62
N GLN A 147 34.37 -2.99 -10.59
CA GLN A 147 34.76 -2.26 -11.78
C GLN A 147 36.25 -1.84 -11.81
N TYR A 148 36.96 -1.91 -10.69
CA TYR A 148 38.37 -1.52 -10.62
C TYR A 148 39.27 -2.57 -11.32
N GLN A 149 40.14 -2.10 -12.23
CA GLN A 149 41.03 -2.87 -13.13
C GLN A 149 40.32 -3.76 -14.17
N THR A 150 39.37 -4.58 -13.74
CA THR A 150 38.59 -5.49 -14.60
C THR A 150 37.13 -5.53 -14.13
N GLN A 151 36.21 -5.40 -15.08
CA GLN A 151 34.77 -5.53 -14.83
C GLN A 151 34.40 -7.00 -14.58
N GLN A 152 33.85 -7.28 -13.41
CA GLN A 152 33.60 -8.65 -12.95
C GLN A 152 32.41 -8.73 -12.00
N ILE A 153 31.74 -9.88 -12.02
CA ILE A 153 30.77 -10.31 -11.01
C ILE A 153 31.46 -11.34 -10.12
N ALA A 154 31.38 -11.17 -8.80
CA ALA A 154 32.01 -12.06 -7.84
C ALA A 154 31.08 -12.42 -6.67
N LEU A 155 31.08 -13.69 -6.27
CA LEU A 155 30.59 -14.10 -4.95
C LEU A 155 31.73 -13.91 -3.96
N ILE A 156 31.56 -13.01 -3.00
CA ILE A 156 32.53 -12.69 -1.95
C ILE A 156 32.05 -13.17 -0.58
N GLN A 157 32.99 -13.47 0.31
CA GLN A 157 32.70 -13.95 1.66
C GLN A 157 33.52 -13.20 2.71
N ASN A 158 32.86 -12.56 3.67
CA ASN A 158 33.42 -11.80 4.80
C ASN A 158 34.27 -10.56 4.43
N THR A 159 34.98 -10.58 3.30
CA THR A 159 35.76 -9.48 2.74
C THR A 159 35.61 -9.47 1.23
N VAL A 160 35.86 -8.32 0.60
CA VAL A 160 35.96 -8.20 -0.87
C VAL A 160 37.14 -8.98 -1.47
N PHE A 161 38.12 -9.37 -0.65
CA PHE A 161 39.32 -10.09 -1.07
C PHE A 161 39.08 -11.61 -1.17
N THR A 162 38.18 -12.14 -0.36
CA THR A 162 37.82 -13.57 -0.38
C THR A 162 36.74 -13.80 -1.42
N LYS A 163 37.16 -13.98 -2.67
CA LYS A 163 36.28 -14.29 -3.81
C LYS A 163 36.12 -15.80 -3.96
N LEU A 164 34.92 -16.32 -3.67
CA LEU A 164 34.61 -17.74 -3.86
C LEU A 164 34.45 -18.09 -5.34
N LYS A 165 33.90 -17.15 -6.12
CA LYS A 165 33.77 -17.27 -7.58
C LYS A 165 33.85 -15.90 -8.22
N THR A 166 34.40 -15.82 -9.43
CA THR A 166 34.50 -14.58 -10.21
C THR A 166 34.31 -14.90 -11.68
N VAL A 167 33.61 -14.00 -12.38
CA VAL A 167 33.39 -14.05 -13.83
C VAL A 167 33.60 -12.64 -14.39
N ASN A 168 34.41 -12.52 -15.45
CA ASN A 168 34.55 -11.27 -16.19
C ASN A 168 33.27 -11.00 -16.98
N LYS A 169 32.63 -9.86 -16.73
CA LYS A 169 31.39 -9.45 -17.41
C LYS A 169 31.32 -7.94 -17.45
N THR A 170 30.88 -7.39 -18.58
CA THR A 170 30.63 -5.95 -18.72
C THR A 170 29.45 -5.56 -17.83
N ILE A 171 29.67 -4.65 -16.88
CA ILE A 171 28.68 -4.17 -15.90
C ILE A 171 28.49 -2.64 -15.97
N ARG A 172 29.44 -1.92 -16.58
CA ARG A 172 29.37 -0.47 -16.78
C ARG A 172 28.94 -0.17 -18.21
N THR A 173 27.64 0.05 -18.38
CA THR A 173 27.02 0.37 -19.67
C THR A 173 26.29 1.71 -19.66
N ASN A 174 26.25 2.39 -18.50
CA ASN A 174 25.41 3.57 -18.27
C ASN A 174 23.91 3.32 -18.56
N SER A 175 23.49 2.06 -18.57
CA SER A 175 22.11 1.58 -18.69
C SER A 175 21.77 0.72 -17.47
N PHE A 176 20.49 0.50 -17.21
CA PHE A 176 20.08 -0.44 -16.17
C PHE A 176 20.27 -1.88 -16.66
N HIS A 177 20.81 -2.71 -15.77
CA HIS A 177 20.88 -4.16 -15.90
C HIS A 177 19.92 -4.78 -14.90
N HIS A 178 19.20 -5.80 -15.34
CA HIS A 178 18.35 -6.59 -14.45
C HIS A 178 19.15 -7.74 -13.86
N VAL A 179 19.11 -7.91 -12.54
CA VAL A 179 19.79 -8.99 -11.83
C VAL A 179 18.77 -9.84 -11.10
N LYS A 180 18.93 -11.16 -11.24
CA LYS A 180 18.23 -12.18 -10.44
C LYS A 180 19.25 -13.09 -9.79
N ILE A 181 19.22 -13.18 -8.47
CA ILE A 181 20.03 -14.10 -7.66
C ILE A 181 19.10 -15.16 -7.11
N GLN A 182 19.35 -16.42 -7.43
CA GLN A 182 18.66 -17.55 -6.85
C GLN A 182 19.59 -18.24 -5.86
N TYR A 183 19.08 -18.54 -4.67
CA TYR A 183 19.74 -19.30 -3.64
C TYR A 183 18.88 -20.50 -3.29
N ASP A 184 19.46 -21.69 -3.37
CA ASP A 184 18.83 -22.94 -2.95
C ASP A 184 19.84 -23.76 -2.18
N ASN A 185 19.69 -23.80 -0.86
CA ASN A 185 20.46 -24.64 0.03
C ASN A 185 21.99 -24.53 -0.19
N GLY A 186 22.47 -23.28 -0.30
CA GLY A 186 23.87 -22.96 -0.58
C GLY A 186 24.28 -22.95 -2.05
N PHE A 187 23.45 -23.46 -2.96
CA PHE A 187 23.65 -23.29 -4.40
C PHE A 187 23.16 -21.91 -4.84
N ILE A 188 24.08 -21.09 -5.34
CA ILE A 188 23.82 -19.73 -5.82
C ILE A 188 23.93 -19.68 -7.33
N GLN A 189 22.96 -19.04 -7.97
CA GLN A 189 22.98 -18.67 -9.37
C GLN A 189 22.68 -17.17 -9.51
N VAL A 190 23.51 -16.46 -10.27
CA VAL A 190 23.34 -15.03 -10.57
C VAL A 190 23.10 -14.90 -12.07
N TYR A 191 21.94 -14.38 -12.43
CA TYR A 191 21.56 -14.01 -13.78
C TYR A 191 21.66 -12.50 -13.92
N MET A 192 22.17 -12.04 -15.05
CA MET A 192 22.19 -10.63 -15.41
C MET A 192 21.70 -10.50 -16.85
N ASP A 193 20.64 -9.72 -17.02
CA ASP A 193 19.88 -9.57 -18.26
C ASP A 193 19.40 -10.93 -18.80
N GLU A 194 18.75 -11.71 -17.93
CA GLU A 194 18.27 -13.09 -18.17
C GLU A 194 19.34 -14.14 -18.51
N VAL A 195 20.62 -13.75 -18.60
CA VAL A 195 21.72 -14.67 -18.90
C VAL A 195 22.43 -15.07 -17.62
N LEU A 196 22.55 -16.38 -17.38
CA LEU A 196 23.36 -16.92 -16.27
C LEU A 196 24.79 -16.37 -16.35
N ALA A 197 25.18 -15.62 -15.34
CA ALA A 197 26.47 -14.94 -15.27
C ALA A 197 27.43 -15.66 -14.32
N LEU A 198 26.94 -16.20 -13.21
CA LEU A 198 27.74 -16.88 -12.20
C LEU A 198 26.91 -17.98 -11.54
N SER A 199 27.52 -19.15 -11.28
CA SER A 199 26.96 -20.16 -10.39
C SER A 199 28.04 -20.73 -9.47
N TYR A 200 27.66 -21.08 -8.24
CA TYR A 200 28.57 -21.61 -7.23
C TYR A 200 27.80 -22.31 -6.09
N THR A 201 28.34 -23.40 -5.55
CA THR A 201 27.81 -24.03 -4.33
C THR A 201 28.68 -23.67 -3.13
N ILE A 202 28.11 -22.97 -2.15
CA ILE A 202 28.76 -22.67 -0.88
C ILE A 202 28.86 -23.95 -0.06
N SER A 203 30.07 -24.28 0.39
CA SER A 203 30.29 -25.37 1.35
C SER A 203 29.83 -24.94 2.75
N ASN A 204 28.99 -25.75 3.40
CA ASN A 204 28.39 -25.46 4.71
C ASN A 204 27.68 -24.11 4.74
N PRO A 205 26.61 -23.94 3.94
CA PRO A 205 25.85 -22.70 3.89
C PRO A 205 25.30 -22.30 5.27
N ASP A 206 25.23 -20.99 5.48
CA ASP A 206 24.46 -20.40 6.57
C ASP A 206 23.09 -19.98 6.02
N TYR A 207 22.08 -20.00 6.87
CA TYR A 207 20.69 -19.70 6.52
C TYR A 207 20.12 -18.54 7.32
N ARG A 208 20.88 -17.94 8.24
CA ARG A 208 20.40 -16.85 9.09
C ARG A 208 21.19 -15.59 8.82
N TYR A 209 20.56 -14.66 8.13
CA TYR A 209 21.10 -13.35 7.82
C TYR A 209 20.17 -12.28 8.36
N SER A 210 20.75 -11.25 8.98
CA SER A 210 19.99 -10.09 9.48
C SER A 210 20.36 -8.80 8.76
N GLY A 211 21.41 -8.80 7.93
CA GLY A 211 21.79 -7.64 7.13
C GLY A 211 21.65 -7.90 5.64
N VAL A 212 20.44 -7.73 5.10
CA VAL A 212 20.15 -7.89 3.67
C VAL A 212 20.05 -6.53 3.02
N GLY A 213 20.73 -6.31 1.90
CA GLY A 213 20.62 -5.03 1.18
C GLY A 213 21.79 -4.78 0.26
N PHE A 214 22.18 -3.52 0.12
CA PHE A 214 23.16 -3.09 -0.87
C PHE A 214 24.26 -2.24 -0.27
N SER A 215 25.42 -2.24 -0.90
CA SER A 215 26.46 -1.25 -0.64
C SER A 215 27.15 -0.84 -1.93
N ALA A 216 27.72 0.35 -1.94
CA ALA A 216 28.58 0.79 -3.02
C ALA A 216 29.66 1.72 -2.50
N ALA A 217 30.74 1.87 -3.27
CA ALA A 217 31.78 2.83 -2.96
C ALA A 217 32.44 3.42 -4.21
N THR A 218 33.03 4.58 -4.00
CA THR A 218 33.91 5.27 -4.94
C THR A 218 35.25 5.58 -4.27
N GLY A 219 36.28 5.72 -5.09
CA GLY A 219 37.64 6.06 -4.68
C GLY A 219 38.13 7.29 -5.43
N LEU A 220 39.30 7.15 -6.06
CA LEU A 220 39.84 8.19 -6.94
C LEU A 220 39.04 8.31 -8.24
N ALA A 221 38.77 7.17 -8.87
CA ALA A 221 37.77 7.06 -9.93
C ALA A 221 36.36 6.99 -9.31
N ARG A 222 35.38 7.57 -10.01
CA ARG A 222 34.03 7.76 -9.49
C ARG A 222 32.99 7.39 -10.54
N ASP A 223 32.05 6.50 -10.24
CA ASP A 223 30.80 6.36 -10.98
C ASP A 223 29.60 6.51 -10.03
N ASN A 224 28.42 6.75 -10.61
CA ASN A 224 27.18 6.57 -9.88
C ASN A 224 26.89 5.08 -9.76
N HIS A 225 26.41 4.67 -8.59
CA HIS A 225 25.95 3.32 -8.31
C HIS A 225 24.50 3.38 -7.88
N ILE A 226 23.61 2.96 -8.78
CA ILE A 226 22.18 3.21 -8.69
C ILE A 226 21.46 1.87 -8.59
N ILE A 227 20.48 1.75 -7.71
CA ILE A 227 19.59 0.59 -7.60
C ILE A 227 18.12 1.00 -7.74
N LYS A 228 17.30 0.08 -8.26
CA LYS A 228 15.83 0.17 -8.38
C LYS A 228 15.17 -1.20 -8.31
N ASN A 229 13.84 -1.20 -8.13
CA ASN A 229 12.98 -2.37 -8.31
C ASN A 229 13.45 -3.60 -7.52
N PHE A 230 13.85 -3.39 -6.26
CA PHE A 230 14.34 -4.48 -5.43
C PHE A 230 13.17 -5.32 -4.93
N LYS A 231 13.29 -6.64 -5.10
CA LYS A 231 12.35 -7.65 -4.66
C LYS A 231 13.12 -8.80 -4.02
N LEU A 232 12.68 -9.25 -2.85
CA LEU A 232 13.18 -10.46 -2.18
C LEU A 232 12.03 -11.45 -2.02
N PHE A 233 12.24 -12.69 -2.46
CA PHE A 233 11.32 -13.81 -2.33
C PHE A 233 11.99 -14.87 -1.47
N THR A 234 11.31 -15.45 -0.48
CA THR A 234 11.89 -16.45 0.43
C THR A 234 11.15 -17.78 0.45
N GLY A 235 10.19 -17.94 -0.46
CA GLY A 235 9.33 -19.09 -0.57
C GLY A 235 8.57 -19.10 -1.89
N ASP A 236 8.04 -20.27 -2.24
CA ASP A 236 7.12 -20.46 -3.35
C ASP A 236 5.66 -20.38 -2.88
N LEU A 237 5.35 -20.58 -1.60
CA LEU A 237 4.01 -20.33 -1.06
C LEU A 237 3.90 -18.89 -0.57
N ARG A 238 2.83 -18.18 -0.92
CA ARG A 238 2.66 -16.80 -0.44
C ARG A 238 1.22 -16.32 -0.31
N ILE A 239 0.84 -15.87 0.87
CA ILE A 239 -0.39 -15.09 1.11
C ILE A 239 -0.22 -13.72 0.43
N GLU A 240 -1.20 -13.31 -0.37
CA GLU A 240 -1.25 -12.00 -1.01
C GLU A 240 -2.07 -11.00 -0.21
N THR A 241 -3.16 -11.47 0.41
CA THR A 241 -4.04 -10.67 1.25
C THR A 241 -3.38 -10.29 2.58
N GLY A 242 -3.54 -9.03 3.02
CA GLY A 242 -3.10 -8.60 4.36
C GLY A 242 -1.60 -8.29 4.47
N ASN A 243 -0.91 -8.08 3.35
CA ASN A 243 0.50 -7.67 3.34
C ASN A 243 0.72 -6.15 3.47
N GLU A 244 -0.37 -5.39 3.48
CA GLU A 244 -0.41 -3.95 3.65
C GLU A 244 -0.96 -3.62 5.05
N SER A 245 -0.51 -2.51 5.63
CA SER A 245 -1.04 -2.02 6.90
C SER A 245 -2.42 -1.39 6.65
N THR A 246 -3.45 -2.23 6.54
CA THR A 246 -4.85 -1.83 6.36
C THR A 246 -5.73 -2.36 7.48
N ALA A 247 -6.80 -1.61 7.78
CA ALA A 247 -7.82 -2.02 8.73
C ALA A 247 -8.95 -2.78 8.00
N TRP A 248 -9.43 -3.86 8.60
CA TRP A 248 -10.54 -4.66 8.10
C TRP A 248 -11.75 -4.51 9.01
N LYS A 249 -12.93 -4.41 8.41
CA LYS A 249 -14.19 -4.44 9.15
C LYS A 249 -14.39 -5.82 9.79
N GLY A 250 -14.45 -5.89 11.12
CA GLY A 250 -14.77 -7.15 11.79
C GLY A 250 -16.23 -7.57 11.57
N GLY A 251 -16.49 -8.87 11.74
CA GLY A 251 -17.77 -9.49 11.36
C GLY A 251 -18.06 -9.52 9.85
N SER A 252 -17.15 -9.01 9.00
CA SER A 252 -17.27 -9.05 7.54
C SER A 252 -16.61 -10.30 6.95
N ASN A 253 -16.88 -10.60 5.68
CA ASN A 253 -16.15 -11.61 4.94
C ASN A 253 -14.98 -10.96 4.19
N LYS A 254 -13.80 -11.57 4.26
CA LYS A 254 -12.60 -11.17 3.51
C LYS A 254 -12.06 -12.35 2.72
N GLU A 255 -11.73 -12.10 1.45
CA GLU A 255 -11.06 -13.10 0.62
C GLU A 255 -9.56 -13.11 0.93
N ILE A 256 -9.07 -14.22 1.46
CA ILE A 256 -7.64 -14.50 1.61
C ILE A 256 -7.18 -15.15 0.32
N GLN A 257 -6.28 -14.49 -0.40
CA GLN A 257 -5.68 -14.97 -1.64
C GLN A 257 -4.23 -15.38 -1.38
N TRP A 258 -3.76 -16.40 -2.08
CA TRP A 258 -2.36 -16.83 -2.04
C TRP A 258 -1.90 -17.35 -3.41
N ASN A 259 -0.58 -17.43 -3.54
CA ASN A 259 0.12 -17.91 -4.71
C ASN A 259 1.06 -19.06 -4.37
N VAL A 260 1.35 -19.86 -5.40
CA VAL A 260 2.25 -21.01 -5.34
C VAL A 260 3.22 -20.94 -6.52
N GLY A 261 4.51 -20.90 -6.21
CA GLY A 261 5.62 -20.92 -7.15
C GLY A 261 5.82 -22.31 -7.76
N GLN A 262 6.59 -22.36 -8.84
CA GLN A 262 6.67 -23.55 -9.68
C GLN A 262 7.53 -24.67 -9.10
N THR A 263 8.31 -24.41 -8.05
CA THR A 263 9.20 -25.42 -7.44
C THR A 263 8.58 -26.10 -6.23
N LEU A 264 7.50 -25.56 -5.67
CA LEU A 264 6.68 -26.22 -4.66
C LEU A 264 5.75 -27.24 -5.31
N THR A 265 6.29 -28.42 -5.53
CA THR A 265 5.55 -29.59 -6.03
C THR A 265 5.03 -30.44 -4.87
N ASP A 266 4.14 -31.39 -5.15
CA ASP A 266 3.61 -32.37 -4.17
C ASP A 266 2.64 -31.82 -3.10
N ILE A 267 2.07 -30.64 -3.32
CA ILE A 267 1.00 -30.10 -2.48
C ILE A 267 -0.26 -30.96 -2.66
N ASP A 268 -0.78 -31.46 -1.55
CA ASP A 268 -2.07 -32.14 -1.45
C ASP A 268 -3.19 -31.18 -1.00
N HIS A 269 -2.90 -30.35 0.01
CA HIS A 269 -3.83 -29.35 0.53
C HIS A 269 -3.12 -28.17 1.22
N PHE A 270 -3.90 -27.15 1.56
CA PHE A 270 -3.49 -26.03 2.40
C PHE A 270 -4.28 -25.99 3.72
N ASP A 271 -3.61 -25.53 4.77
CA ASP A 271 -4.23 -25.14 6.03
C ASP A 271 -4.03 -23.64 6.24
N LEU A 272 -5.12 -22.93 6.57
CA LEU A 272 -5.12 -21.51 6.88
C LEU A 272 -5.38 -21.29 8.37
N SER A 273 -4.61 -20.39 8.97
CA SER A 273 -4.74 -20.00 10.37
C SER A 273 -4.55 -18.50 10.54
N TRP A 274 -4.98 -17.97 11.67
CA TRP A 274 -4.80 -16.58 12.05
C TRP A 274 -4.31 -16.46 13.50
N SER A 275 -3.73 -15.32 13.82
CA SER A 275 -3.16 -15.03 15.13
C SER A 275 -3.67 -13.67 15.61
N GLU A 276 -3.97 -13.54 16.90
CA GLU A 276 -4.28 -12.27 17.58
C GLU A 276 -3.04 -11.59 18.19
N ASP A 277 -1.92 -12.32 18.29
CA ASP A 277 -0.74 -11.98 19.09
C ASP A 277 0.53 -11.85 18.24
N ASN A 278 0.38 -11.37 17.00
CA ASN A 278 1.45 -11.16 16.04
C ASN A 278 2.26 -12.44 15.71
N GLY A 279 1.57 -13.59 15.66
CA GLY A 279 2.10 -14.88 15.22
C GLY A 279 2.69 -15.77 16.32
N GLN A 280 2.45 -15.46 17.61
CA GLN A 280 2.92 -16.31 18.71
C GLN A 280 2.02 -17.54 18.90
N SER A 281 0.71 -17.38 18.72
CA SER A 281 -0.28 -18.45 18.73
C SER A 281 -1.21 -18.35 17.52
N TRP A 282 -1.73 -19.52 17.09
CA TRP A 282 -2.49 -19.66 15.85
C TRP A 282 -3.82 -20.37 16.11
N SER A 283 -4.89 -19.79 15.58
CA SER A 283 -6.24 -20.34 15.52
C SER A 283 -6.58 -20.74 14.09
N SER A 284 -7.22 -21.89 13.90
CA SER A 284 -7.58 -22.37 12.56
C SER A 284 -8.66 -21.49 11.92
N ILE A 285 -8.44 -21.10 10.66
CA ILE A 285 -9.47 -20.54 9.76
C ILE A 285 -10.14 -21.69 9.01
N ALA A 286 -9.32 -22.53 8.38
CA ALA A 286 -9.76 -23.63 7.53
C ALA A 286 -8.63 -24.63 7.35
N GLN A 287 -8.98 -25.89 7.10
CA GLN A 287 -8.04 -26.97 6.87
C GLN A 287 -8.43 -27.79 5.65
N ASN A 288 -7.48 -28.51 5.07
CA ASN A 288 -7.67 -29.37 3.91
C ASN A 288 -8.23 -28.61 2.68
N ILE A 289 -7.84 -27.34 2.50
CA ILE A 289 -8.19 -26.57 1.31
C ILE A 289 -7.50 -27.22 0.11
N GLN A 290 -8.23 -27.53 -0.97
CA GLN A 290 -7.67 -28.30 -2.09
C GLN A 290 -6.44 -27.61 -2.70
N ALA A 291 -5.43 -28.39 -3.09
CA ALA A 291 -4.18 -27.86 -3.69
C ALA A 291 -4.40 -26.99 -4.95
N SER A 292 -5.55 -27.10 -5.63
CA SER A 292 -5.91 -26.27 -6.78
C SER A 292 -6.42 -24.88 -6.41
N GLU A 293 -6.88 -24.67 -5.17
CA GLU A 293 -7.44 -23.40 -4.73
C GLU A 293 -6.34 -22.36 -4.50
N ARG A 294 -6.69 -21.10 -4.75
CA ARG A 294 -5.81 -19.93 -4.54
C ARG A 294 -6.48 -18.84 -3.72
N SER A 295 -7.70 -19.08 -3.25
CA SER A 295 -8.37 -18.19 -2.32
C SER A 295 -9.29 -18.94 -1.34
N TYR A 296 -9.60 -18.28 -0.23
CA TYR A 296 -10.55 -18.73 0.77
C TYR A 296 -11.28 -17.52 1.36
N THR A 297 -12.61 -17.58 1.45
CA THR A 297 -13.40 -16.52 2.10
C THR A 297 -13.42 -16.75 3.60
N TRP A 298 -12.72 -15.88 4.34
CA TRP A 298 -12.69 -15.87 5.80
C TRP A 298 -13.77 -14.96 6.37
N SER A 299 -14.57 -15.46 7.30
CA SER A 299 -15.40 -14.61 8.17
C SER A 299 -14.54 -14.04 9.28
N VAL A 300 -14.23 -12.75 9.14
CA VAL A 300 -13.37 -12.01 10.06
C VAL A 300 -14.06 -11.94 11.43
N PRO A 301 -13.37 -12.26 12.53
CA PRO A 301 -13.90 -12.13 13.89
C PRO A 301 -14.50 -10.76 14.14
N ASP A 302 -15.57 -10.74 14.93
CA ASP A 302 -16.13 -9.51 15.46
C ASP A 302 -15.29 -9.06 16.67
N GLY A 303 -14.87 -7.80 16.68
CA GLY A 303 -13.98 -7.22 17.69
C GLY A 303 -12.99 -6.19 17.15
N ASN A 304 -12.20 -5.61 18.06
CA ASN A 304 -11.16 -4.64 17.76
C ASN A 304 -9.78 -5.22 18.10
N LEU A 305 -8.95 -5.49 17.10
CA LEU A 305 -7.66 -6.16 17.23
C LEU A 305 -6.59 -5.42 16.42
N ASN A 306 -5.35 -5.33 16.92
CA ASN A 306 -4.29 -4.52 16.30
C ASN A 306 -3.09 -5.32 15.78
N SER A 307 -3.07 -6.63 16.04
CA SER A 307 -1.88 -7.47 15.85
C SER A 307 -2.20 -8.73 15.06
N VAL A 308 -3.21 -8.66 14.18
CA VAL A 308 -3.70 -9.84 13.48
C VAL A 308 -2.72 -10.27 12.40
N ARG A 309 -2.43 -11.57 12.34
CA ARG A 309 -1.61 -12.19 11.29
C ARG A 309 -2.32 -13.38 10.67
N LEU A 310 -2.00 -13.67 9.41
CA LEU A 310 -2.46 -14.83 8.68
C LEU A 310 -1.30 -15.76 8.40
N GLN A 311 -1.54 -17.06 8.45
CA GLN A 311 -0.58 -18.11 8.10
C GLN A 311 -1.23 -19.12 7.17
N ILE A 312 -0.46 -19.57 6.19
CA ILE A 312 -0.81 -20.66 5.29
C ILE A 312 0.28 -21.72 5.34
N LEU A 313 -0.12 -22.99 5.37
CA LEU A 313 0.76 -24.14 5.28
C LEU A 313 0.39 -24.92 4.02
N ALA A 314 1.36 -25.17 3.15
CA ALA A 314 1.23 -26.19 2.11
C ALA A 314 1.61 -27.55 2.69
N LYS A 315 0.72 -28.53 2.52
CA LYS A 315 0.84 -29.88 3.08
C LYS A 315 0.92 -30.91 1.97
N ASN A 316 1.72 -31.96 2.17
CA ASN A 316 1.69 -33.15 1.31
C ASN A 316 0.59 -34.13 1.78
N ALA A 317 0.43 -35.25 1.06
CA ALA A 317 -0.58 -36.27 1.38
C ALA A 317 -0.35 -36.99 2.73
N ASN A 318 0.85 -36.89 3.31
CA ASN A 318 1.16 -37.41 4.65
C ASN A 318 0.94 -36.37 5.76
N ASN A 319 0.44 -35.17 5.41
CA ASN A 319 0.24 -34.02 6.28
C ASN A 319 1.55 -33.36 6.80
N ASP A 320 2.69 -33.67 6.17
CA ASP A 320 3.94 -32.95 6.42
C ASP A 320 3.84 -31.55 5.82
N THR A 321 4.34 -30.56 6.55
CA THR A 321 4.46 -29.19 6.02
C THR A 321 5.58 -29.13 4.99
N LEU A 322 5.22 -28.86 3.74
CA LEU A 322 6.17 -28.58 2.67
C LEU A 322 6.69 -27.15 2.77
N GLU A 323 5.78 -26.20 3.03
CA GLU A 323 6.13 -24.80 3.16
C GLU A 323 5.12 -24.06 4.06
N THR A 324 5.58 -22.99 4.70
CA THR A 324 4.76 -22.07 5.49
C THR A 324 5.02 -20.65 5.02
N ASP A 325 3.94 -19.90 4.84
CA ASP A 325 3.99 -18.46 4.67
C ASP A 325 3.12 -17.72 5.69
N ILE A 326 3.54 -16.50 6.02
CA ILE A 326 2.86 -15.60 6.94
C ILE A 326 2.80 -14.23 6.29
N ASN A 327 1.63 -13.58 6.29
CA ASN A 327 1.48 -12.24 5.72
C ASN A 327 2.48 -11.23 6.33
N ASN A 328 2.98 -10.29 5.55
CA ASN A 328 4.11 -9.42 5.93
C ASN A 328 3.80 -8.39 7.03
N ALA A 329 2.56 -7.93 7.12
CA ALA A 329 2.14 -6.83 8.00
C ALA A 329 1.12 -7.29 9.04
N SER A 330 1.02 -6.58 10.15
CA SER A 330 -0.12 -6.74 11.06
C SER A 330 -1.37 -6.12 10.45
N ILE A 331 -2.48 -6.84 10.56
CA ILE A 331 -3.82 -6.38 10.18
C ILE A 331 -4.50 -5.82 11.43
N THR A 332 -5.16 -4.68 11.28
CA THR A 332 -6.09 -4.17 12.28
C THR A 332 -7.50 -4.66 11.94
N ILE A 333 -8.23 -5.21 12.90
CA ILE A 333 -9.66 -5.48 12.78
C ILE A 333 -10.40 -4.42 13.60
N ASP A 334 -11.43 -3.83 13.00
CA ASP A 334 -12.27 -2.83 13.65
C ASP A 334 -13.74 -3.13 13.40
N SER A 335 -14.48 -3.26 14.49
CA SER A 335 -15.93 -3.52 14.49
C SER A 335 -16.70 -2.45 15.23
N GLN A 336 -16.00 -1.49 15.84
CA GLN A 336 -16.64 -0.43 16.60
C GLN A 336 -17.12 0.66 15.65
N PRO A 337 -18.42 1.02 15.67
CA PRO A 337 -18.90 2.11 14.86
C PRO A 337 -18.52 3.47 15.48
N PRO A 338 -18.56 4.54 14.67
CA PRO A 338 -18.44 5.91 15.15
C PRO A 338 -19.31 6.21 16.38
N GLY A 339 -18.83 7.08 17.26
CA GLY A 339 -19.58 7.53 18.42
C GLY A 339 -20.88 8.28 18.06
N GLU A 340 -21.83 8.29 18.99
CA GLU A 340 -23.08 9.02 18.80
C GLU A 340 -22.86 10.52 18.66
N PHE A 341 -23.71 11.18 17.89
CA PHE A 341 -23.72 12.63 17.70
C PHE A 341 -25.13 13.13 17.38
N SER A 342 -25.32 14.45 17.49
CA SER A 342 -26.63 15.10 17.31
C SER A 342 -26.62 16.15 16.18
N LEU A 343 -27.80 16.39 15.61
CA LEU A 343 -28.04 17.46 14.65
C LEU A 343 -28.04 18.84 15.33
N ARG A 344 -27.79 19.91 14.57
CA ARG A 344 -27.79 21.29 15.08
C ARG A 344 -28.71 22.23 14.30
N SER A 345 -28.69 22.19 12.98
CA SER A 345 -29.53 23.05 12.13
C SER A 345 -29.66 22.45 10.73
N PRO A 346 -30.81 22.58 10.04
CA PRO A 346 -32.07 23.19 10.49
C PRO A 346 -32.69 22.46 11.70
N THR A 347 -33.20 23.19 12.70
CA THR A 347 -33.81 22.56 13.87
C THR A 347 -35.13 21.86 13.49
N ASN A 348 -35.55 20.87 14.27
CA ASN A 348 -36.77 20.12 14.01
C ASN A 348 -38.00 21.04 13.81
N GLY A 349 -38.68 20.92 12.67
CA GLY A 349 -39.85 21.70 12.28
C GLY A 349 -39.56 23.16 11.89
N SER A 350 -38.31 23.52 11.62
CA SER A 350 -37.97 24.90 11.20
C SER A 350 -38.32 25.17 9.74
N TRP A 351 -38.65 26.42 9.45
CA TRP A 351 -38.75 26.95 8.09
C TRP A 351 -37.38 27.37 7.57
N THR A 352 -37.13 27.09 6.29
CA THR A 352 -35.87 27.42 5.61
C THR A 352 -36.15 27.87 4.18
N ASN A 353 -35.19 28.57 3.57
CA ASN A 353 -35.20 28.75 2.12
C ASN A 353 -34.83 27.43 1.42
N ALA A 354 -34.94 27.39 0.08
CA ALA A 354 -34.61 26.23 -0.74
C ALA A 354 -33.13 25.74 -0.72
N ARG A 355 -32.25 26.42 0.02
CA ARG A 355 -30.81 26.17 0.10
C ARG A 355 -30.29 26.29 1.54
N PRO A 356 -30.83 25.52 2.49
CA PRO A 356 -30.42 25.61 3.88
C PRO A 356 -28.96 25.17 4.07
N GLY A 357 -28.33 25.70 5.10
CA GLY A 357 -27.09 25.13 5.63
C GLY A 357 -27.42 24.04 6.66
N PHE A 358 -26.88 22.85 6.48
CA PHE A 358 -26.97 21.75 7.42
C PHE A 358 -25.76 21.75 8.35
N TYR A 359 -25.98 21.56 9.64
CA TYR A 359 -24.95 21.56 10.69
C TYR A 359 -25.25 20.48 11.72
N TRP A 360 -24.20 19.80 12.18
CA TRP A 360 -24.27 18.77 13.22
C TRP A 360 -23.07 18.86 14.17
N TYR A 361 -23.10 18.13 15.27
CA TYR A 361 -21.92 17.95 16.13
C TYR A 361 -21.01 16.85 15.58
N SER A 362 -19.71 16.96 15.81
CA SER A 362 -18.76 15.92 15.42
C SER A 362 -19.00 14.63 16.20
N SER A 363 -19.02 13.50 15.49
CA SER A 363 -18.74 12.18 16.02
C SER A 363 -17.23 11.97 16.19
N SER A 364 -16.83 10.87 16.82
CA SER A 364 -15.46 10.43 17.02
C SER A 364 -15.38 8.92 16.89
N ASP A 365 -14.23 8.39 16.51
CA ASP A 365 -14.03 6.95 16.30
C ASP A 365 -12.67 6.49 16.82
N ASN A 366 -12.52 5.21 17.17
CA ASN A 366 -11.28 4.60 17.66
C ASN A 366 -10.13 4.62 16.63
N TYR A 367 -10.42 4.66 15.33
CA TYR A 367 -9.42 4.79 14.25
C TYR A 367 -9.64 6.01 13.36
N ASN A 368 -10.33 7.03 13.87
CA ASN A 368 -10.81 8.22 13.17
C ASN A 368 -11.96 7.96 12.18
N LEU A 369 -12.74 9.02 11.96
CA LEU A 369 -13.79 9.02 10.97
C LEU A 369 -13.21 9.14 9.56
N SER A 370 -13.86 8.47 8.62
CA SER A 370 -13.64 8.72 7.20
C SER A 370 -14.39 9.97 6.75
N HIS A 371 -15.71 10.03 6.95
CA HIS A 371 -16.56 11.12 6.48
C HIS A 371 -17.97 11.07 7.10
N TYR A 372 -18.80 12.07 6.78
CA TYR A 372 -20.24 12.06 6.99
C TYR A 372 -21.01 11.97 5.66
N ARG A 373 -22.22 11.42 5.74
CA ARG A 373 -23.22 11.39 4.68
C ARG A 373 -24.50 12.10 5.14
N LEU A 374 -25.02 13.01 4.33
CA LEU A 374 -26.29 13.70 4.55
C LEU A 374 -27.38 13.01 3.73
N ASP A 375 -28.43 12.59 4.41
CA ASP A 375 -29.61 11.97 3.81
C ASP A 375 -30.81 12.93 3.95
N ILE A 376 -31.55 13.15 2.85
CA ILE A 376 -32.80 13.92 2.82
C ILE A 376 -33.90 13.01 2.23
N ASP A 377 -35.03 12.90 2.94
CA ASP A 377 -36.17 12.03 2.61
C ASP A 377 -35.78 10.56 2.38
N GLY A 378 -34.78 10.10 3.13
CA GLY A 378 -34.26 8.74 3.04
C GLY A 378 -33.35 8.48 1.83
N VAL A 379 -33.01 9.52 1.06
CA VAL A 379 -32.09 9.44 -0.08
C VAL A 379 -30.79 10.15 0.27
N VAL A 380 -29.66 9.58 -0.16
CA VAL A 380 -28.34 10.21 0.00
C VAL A 380 -28.31 11.50 -0.82
N PHE A 381 -28.35 12.63 -0.12
CA PHE A 381 -28.27 13.95 -0.75
C PHE A 381 -26.82 14.33 -1.01
N ARG A 382 -25.94 14.03 -0.05
CA ARG A 382 -24.51 14.23 -0.20
C ARG A 382 -23.72 13.20 0.59
N ASP A 383 -22.65 12.71 0.01
CA ASP A 383 -21.69 11.83 0.67
C ASP A 383 -20.29 12.46 0.75
N SER A 384 -19.38 11.79 1.46
CA SER A 384 -17.97 12.16 1.61
C SER A 384 -17.78 13.58 2.16
N ILE A 385 -18.57 13.96 3.16
CA ILE A 385 -18.48 15.27 3.81
C ILE A 385 -17.42 15.20 4.93
N ASN A 386 -16.33 15.95 4.76
CA ASN A 386 -15.19 15.98 5.70
C ASN A 386 -15.27 17.12 6.74
N SER A 387 -16.47 17.64 6.97
CA SER A 387 -16.77 18.72 7.92
C SER A 387 -18.07 18.40 8.66
N THR A 388 -18.40 19.21 9.66
CA THR A 388 -19.67 19.10 10.42
C THR A 388 -20.76 20.01 9.87
N SER A 389 -20.64 20.40 8.60
CA SER A 389 -21.61 21.22 7.91
C SER A 389 -21.62 20.97 6.41
N TYR A 390 -22.75 21.26 5.79
CA TYR A 390 -22.92 21.23 4.34
C TYR A 390 -23.87 22.32 3.88
N PHE A 391 -23.51 23.01 2.80
CA PHE A 391 -24.33 24.04 2.17
C PHE A 391 -24.83 23.53 0.81
N VAL A 392 -26.13 23.68 0.56
CA VAL A 392 -26.69 23.37 -0.75
C VAL A 392 -26.08 24.32 -1.80
N PRO A 393 -25.43 23.80 -2.86
CA PRO A 393 -24.77 24.64 -3.87
C PRO A 393 -25.72 25.55 -4.65
N SER A 394 -25.18 26.61 -5.28
CA SER A 394 -25.96 27.65 -6.00
C SER A 394 -26.71 27.15 -7.25
N ASP A 395 -26.39 25.97 -7.76
CA ASP A 395 -27.07 25.32 -8.89
C ASP A 395 -28.10 24.26 -8.46
N THR A 396 -28.23 24.01 -7.15
CA THR A 396 -29.11 22.98 -6.58
C THR A 396 -30.12 23.62 -5.63
N SER A 397 -31.36 23.13 -5.61
CA SER A 397 -32.40 23.57 -4.67
C SER A 397 -33.18 22.39 -4.14
N ILE A 398 -33.55 22.47 -2.87
CA ILE A 398 -34.54 21.57 -2.26
C ILE A 398 -35.92 22.10 -2.68
N THR A 399 -36.82 21.19 -3.04
CA THR A 399 -38.19 21.53 -3.45
C THR A 399 -38.96 22.17 -2.31
N ALA A 400 -40.02 22.93 -2.62
CA ALA A 400 -40.90 23.47 -1.59
C ALA A 400 -41.67 22.36 -0.86
N GLY A 401 -41.99 22.61 0.42
CA GLY A 401 -42.73 21.70 1.28
C GLY A 401 -41.89 20.95 2.31
N PRO A 402 -42.46 19.90 2.94
CA PRO A 402 -41.87 19.22 4.08
C PRO A 402 -40.78 18.23 3.67
N HIS A 403 -39.67 18.29 4.39
CA HIS A 403 -38.53 17.41 4.21
C HIS A 403 -38.02 16.84 5.54
N TYR A 404 -37.44 15.64 5.50
CA TYR A 404 -36.78 15.01 6.64
C TYR A 404 -35.29 14.85 6.36
N TRP A 405 -34.45 15.11 7.36
CA TRP A 405 -33.01 14.98 7.21
C TRP A 405 -32.35 14.29 8.40
N ASN A 406 -31.24 13.62 8.12
CA ASN A 406 -30.34 13.04 9.10
C ASN A 406 -28.93 12.94 8.52
N VAL A 407 -27.97 12.63 9.39
CA VAL A 407 -26.57 12.49 9.01
C VAL A 407 -26.06 11.14 9.48
N THR A 408 -25.25 10.47 8.67
CA THR A 408 -24.56 9.22 9.03
C THR A 408 -23.06 9.48 9.09
N ALA A 409 -22.43 9.23 10.23
CA ALA A 409 -20.97 9.19 10.36
C ALA A 409 -20.45 7.82 9.89
N VAL A 410 -19.34 7.81 9.15
CA VAL A 410 -18.72 6.62 8.57
C VAL A 410 -17.23 6.59 8.95
N ASP A 411 -16.73 5.47 9.47
CA ASP A 411 -15.30 5.28 9.74
C ASP A 411 -14.52 4.79 8.50
N HIS A 412 -13.23 4.50 8.66
CA HIS A 412 -12.37 4.04 7.56
C HIS A 412 -12.62 2.59 7.09
N VAL A 413 -13.27 1.75 7.90
CA VAL A 413 -13.60 0.36 7.54
C VAL A 413 -15.06 0.20 7.10
N GLY A 414 -15.84 1.28 7.15
CA GLY A 414 -17.25 1.35 6.76
C GLY A 414 -18.23 0.96 7.88
N ASN A 415 -17.85 1.03 9.16
CA ASN A 415 -18.86 1.06 10.23
C ASN A 415 -19.53 2.44 10.25
N THR A 416 -20.79 2.45 10.66
CA THR A 416 -21.64 3.63 10.53
C THR A 416 -22.45 3.89 11.78
N THR A 417 -22.59 5.16 12.14
CA THR A 417 -23.54 5.61 13.17
C THR A 417 -24.40 6.72 12.60
N LYS A 418 -25.71 6.54 12.67
CA LYS A 418 -26.68 7.58 12.32
C LYS A 418 -26.77 8.60 13.45
N SER A 419 -27.02 9.86 13.12
CA SER A 419 -27.38 10.89 14.09
C SER A 419 -28.52 10.42 14.98
N ARG A 420 -28.51 10.81 16.25
CA ARG A 420 -29.57 10.46 17.21
C ARG A 420 -30.96 10.86 16.72
N GLU A 421 -31.02 11.93 15.94
CA GLU A 421 -32.25 12.48 15.43
C GLU A 421 -32.41 12.26 13.92
N THR A 422 -33.67 12.19 13.50
CA THR A 422 -34.09 12.54 12.13
C THR A 422 -35.06 13.71 12.30
N TRP A 423 -34.68 14.89 11.82
CA TRP A 423 -35.45 16.12 12.00
C TRP A 423 -36.19 16.49 10.73
N SER A 424 -37.32 17.18 10.87
CA SER A 424 -38.01 17.78 9.74
C SER A 424 -37.65 19.26 9.56
N PHE A 425 -37.84 19.77 8.35
CA PHE A 425 -37.84 21.20 8.03
C PHE A 425 -38.83 21.45 6.89
N GLU A 426 -39.31 22.67 6.79
CA GLU A 426 -40.15 23.13 5.70
C GLU A 426 -39.33 24.04 4.79
N VAL A 427 -39.46 23.85 3.48
CA VAL A 427 -38.85 24.73 2.49
C VAL A 427 -39.91 25.67 1.94
N ASP A 428 -39.65 26.95 2.15
CA ASP A 428 -40.35 28.04 1.47
C ASP A 428 -39.49 28.53 0.29
N ALA A 429 -40.09 28.49 -0.89
CA ALA A 429 -39.49 28.96 -2.13
C ALA A 429 -40.33 30.05 -2.82
N GLU A 430 -41.43 30.49 -2.20
CA GLU A 430 -42.28 31.55 -2.73
C GLU A 430 -41.77 32.90 -2.22
N ALA A 431 -41.72 33.91 -3.09
CA ALA A 431 -41.35 35.26 -2.67
C ALA A 431 -42.59 35.99 -2.15
N PRO A 432 -42.49 36.87 -1.13
CA PRO A 432 -43.61 37.70 -0.71
C PRO A 432 -44.19 38.48 -1.89
N GLN A 433 -45.52 38.63 -1.90
CA GLN A 433 -46.21 39.37 -2.94
C GLN A 433 -45.64 40.80 -3.08
N PRO A 434 -45.55 41.35 -4.30
CA PRO A 434 -45.07 42.71 -4.47
C PRO A 434 -45.99 43.71 -3.74
N PHE A 435 -45.40 44.66 -3.02
CA PHE A 435 -46.13 45.76 -2.41
C PHE A 435 -45.88 47.08 -3.15
N THR A 436 -46.75 48.06 -2.92
CA THR A 436 -46.63 49.40 -3.51
C THR A 436 -46.49 50.47 -2.44
N ILE A 437 -45.64 51.47 -2.70
CA ILE A 437 -45.51 52.68 -1.88
C ILE A 437 -46.73 53.56 -2.17
N SER A 438 -47.46 53.94 -1.12
CA SER A 438 -48.61 54.84 -1.20
C SER A 438 -48.24 56.30 -0.94
N GLU A 439 -47.24 56.57 -0.10
CA GLU A 439 -46.72 57.93 0.17
C GLU A 439 -45.19 57.95 0.32
N PRO A 440 -44.51 59.03 -0.12
CA PRO A 440 -45.05 60.10 -0.96
C PRO A 440 -45.37 59.60 -2.37
N SER A 441 -46.30 60.26 -3.05
CA SER A 441 -46.56 59.95 -4.46
C SER A 441 -45.31 60.24 -5.29
N HIS A 442 -45.05 59.37 -6.27
CA HIS A 442 -43.94 59.51 -7.20
C HIS A 442 -43.93 60.92 -7.82
N ASP A 443 -42.75 61.54 -7.85
CA ASP A 443 -42.48 62.88 -8.42
C ASP A 443 -43.28 64.05 -7.82
N LYS A 444 -43.55 64.03 -6.51
CA LYS A 444 -44.12 65.19 -5.79
C LYS A 444 -43.11 65.87 -4.86
N TRP A 445 -43.16 67.20 -4.86
CA TRP A 445 -42.42 68.02 -3.91
C TRP A 445 -43.05 67.92 -2.51
N HIS A 446 -42.22 67.66 -1.50
CA HIS A 446 -42.62 67.68 -0.10
C HIS A 446 -42.08 68.94 0.58
N THR A 447 -42.95 69.68 1.27
CA THR A 447 -42.61 70.92 1.99
C THR A 447 -42.97 70.77 3.47
N GLY A 448 -42.14 70.04 4.21
CA GLY A 448 -42.25 69.80 5.63
C GLY A 448 -40.91 69.33 6.19
N GLU A 449 -40.69 69.48 7.49
CA GLU A 449 -39.42 69.05 8.14
C GLU A 449 -39.36 67.53 8.34
N ALA A 450 -40.48 66.81 8.16
CA ALA A 450 -40.57 65.35 8.30
C ALA A 450 -41.42 64.74 7.18
N LEU A 451 -40.82 63.80 6.43
CA LEU A 451 -41.45 63.03 5.37
C LEU A 451 -41.88 61.66 5.91
N GLU A 452 -43.17 61.35 5.83
CA GLU A 452 -43.71 60.03 6.18
C GLU A 452 -43.83 59.15 4.93
N PHE A 453 -43.31 57.92 5.01
CA PHE A 453 -43.47 56.91 3.97
C PHE A 453 -44.56 55.93 4.37
N LYS A 454 -45.51 55.68 3.47
CA LYS A 454 -46.56 54.67 3.64
C LYS A 454 -46.50 53.67 2.49
N TRP A 455 -46.80 52.42 2.77
CA TRP A 455 -46.90 51.36 1.77
C TRP A 455 -48.06 50.43 2.10
N GLN A 456 -48.56 49.72 1.08
CA GLN A 456 -49.52 48.64 1.28
C GLN A 456 -48.83 47.43 1.93
N PRO A 457 -49.50 46.67 2.81
CA PRO A 457 -48.94 45.43 3.33
C PRO A 457 -48.60 44.44 2.20
N SER A 458 -47.45 43.78 2.30
CA SER A 458 -47.15 42.58 1.54
C SER A 458 -47.92 41.38 2.12
N ALA A 459 -48.03 40.29 1.37
CA ALA A 459 -48.60 39.02 1.82
C ALA A 459 -47.68 37.87 1.40
N ASP A 460 -47.53 36.89 2.26
CA ASP A 460 -46.88 35.60 1.98
C ASP A 460 -47.76 34.50 2.56
N THR A 461 -47.99 33.44 1.79
CA THR A 461 -48.82 32.30 2.18
C THR A 461 -48.08 31.29 3.05
N GLU A 462 -46.74 31.34 3.08
CA GLU A 462 -45.89 30.44 3.87
C GLU A 462 -45.10 31.23 4.93
N SER A 463 -43.77 31.38 4.81
CA SER A 463 -42.89 31.95 5.83
C SER A 463 -42.10 33.17 5.34
N GLY A 464 -42.50 34.35 5.82
CA GLY A 464 -41.76 35.59 5.57
C GLY A 464 -42.69 36.76 5.29
N LEU A 465 -42.65 37.79 6.13
CA LEU A 465 -43.23 39.12 5.85
C LEU A 465 -42.24 40.21 6.24
#